data_AF-A0A6H0XS56-F1
#
_entry.id   AF-A0A6H0XS56-F1
#
_cell.length_a   1.000
_cell.length_b   1.000
_cell.length_c   1.000
_cell.angle_alpha   90.00
_cell.angle_beta   90.00
_cell.angle_gamma   90.00
#
_symmetry.space_group_name_H-M   'P 1'
#
loop_
_entity.id
_entity.type
_entity.pdbx_description
1 polymer ?
#
loop_
_entity_poly.entity_id
_entity_poly.type
_entity_poly.pdbx_seq_one_letter_code
_entity_poly.pdbx_strand_id
1 'polypeptide(L)'
;MGIRNLAYCVMKAAPLARTSKANFNDTVLLEIDTWRKVDLTQQLKPQEEAETAATAPAGEVAIGRGLFTPAKVSKLAYTVSKQFLHHKPDVILIEEQRHRSSGGSAIQEWTIRVNMLESMLWACLETMKHEAAFNETSFPSIYSVSPAKVARFWYAGNTIELSPTLSLLDGGCAIEEPPGRTKITKKDRIAVLQNWLNTTDNKDVSLKFAGEAQATAQRFMTSEGRRRGVAASEKLDDLTDCLLQGAAWIKWQKNISDLSDMLATKDV
;
A
#
# COMPACT_ATOMS: atom_id res chain seq x y z
N MET A 1 1.71 6.97 1.76
CA MET A 1 0.38 7.60 2.01
C MET A 1 0.42 9.11 1.79
N GLY A 2 -0.61 9.75 1.22
CA GLY A 2 -0.66 11.20 1.02
C GLY A 2 -2.08 11.77 0.92
N ILE A 3 -2.27 13.07 1.19
CA ILE A 3 -3.62 13.65 1.31
C ILE A 3 -4.24 13.97 -0.06
N ARG A 4 -3.46 14.52 -1.00
CA ARG A 4 -3.91 14.82 -2.38
C ARG A 4 -3.87 13.61 -3.29
N ASN A 5 -3.22 12.55 -2.85
CA ASN A 5 -2.84 11.41 -3.65
C ASN A 5 -2.96 10.10 -2.88
N LEU A 6 -4.01 9.96 -2.06
CA LEU A 6 -4.26 8.73 -1.35
C LEU A 6 -4.53 7.62 -2.36
N ALA A 7 -3.59 6.70 -2.54
CA ALA A 7 -3.80 5.49 -3.32
C ALA A 7 -4.12 4.35 -2.36
N TYR A 8 -5.13 3.56 -2.71
CA TYR A 8 -5.47 2.35 -1.99
C TYR A 8 -5.90 1.25 -2.96
N CYS A 9 -5.72 0.01 -2.52
CA CYS A 9 -6.16 -1.17 -3.24
C CYS A 9 -6.87 -2.11 -2.27
N VAL A 10 -7.96 -2.72 -2.74
CA VAL A 10 -8.67 -3.81 -2.06
C VAL A 10 -8.39 -5.06 -2.85
N MET A 11 -7.78 -6.04 -2.21
CA MET A 11 -7.39 -7.29 -2.84
C MET A 11 -7.78 -8.48 -1.97
N LYS A 12 -8.07 -9.59 -2.64
CA LYS A 12 -8.35 -10.88 -2.04
C LYS A 12 -7.25 -11.85 -2.45
N ALA A 13 -6.61 -12.47 -1.48
CA ALA A 13 -5.75 -13.62 -1.74
C ALA A 13 -6.61 -14.86 -1.86
N ALA A 14 -6.28 -15.75 -2.80
CA ALA A 14 -6.82 -17.10 -2.75
C ALA A 14 -6.46 -17.76 -1.40
N PRO A 15 -7.34 -18.58 -0.80
CA PRO A 15 -7.02 -19.28 0.43
C PRO A 15 -5.72 -20.04 0.27
N LEU A 16 -4.79 -19.86 1.21
CA LEU A 16 -3.57 -20.67 1.30
C LEU A 16 -4.03 -22.11 1.58
N ALA A 17 -4.18 -22.91 0.52
CA ALA A 17 -4.58 -24.30 0.66
C ALA A 17 -3.46 -25.02 1.42
N ARG A 18 -3.76 -25.47 2.65
CA ARG A 18 -2.88 -26.33 3.45
C ARG A 18 -2.87 -27.73 2.84
N THR A 19 -2.38 -27.88 1.63
CA THR A 19 -2.15 -29.21 1.06
C THR A 19 -0.85 -29.74 1.63
N SER A 20 -0.84 -31.00 2.08
CA SER A 20 0.33 -31.72 2.65
C SER A 20 1.51 -31.90 1.69
N LYS A 21 1.47 -31.25 0.52
CA LYS A 21 2.50 -31.17 -0.53
C LYS A 21 2.48 -29.77 -1.16
N ALA A 22 2.41 -28.71 -0.35
CA ALA A 22 2.51 -27.34 -0.86
C ALA A 22 3.90 -27.18 -1.51
N ASN A 23 3.93 -26.91 -2.81
CA ASN A 23 5.18 -26.62 -3.49
C ASN A 23 5.59 -25.19 -3.09
N PHE A 24 6.85 -25.00 -2.69
CA PHE A 24 7.41 -23.69 -2.30
C PHE A 24 7.28 -22.61 -3.39
N ASN A 25 7.09 -23.02 -4.64
CA ASN A 25 6.90 -22.15 -5.80
C ASN A 25 5.43 -21.81 -6.09
N ASP A 26 4.51 -22.06 -5.15
CA ASP A 26 3.12 -21.71 -5.35
C ASP A 26 2.97 -20.19 -5.51
N THR A 27 2.61 -19.83 -6.73
CA THR A 27 2.32 -18.47 -7.14
C THR A 27 1.14 -17.94 -6.33
N VAL A 28 1.30 -16.76 -5.74
CA VAL A 28 0.22 -16.12 -5.01
C VAL A 28 -0.77 -15.54 -6.01
N LEU A 29 -1.99 -16.08 -6.02
CA LEU A 29 -3.08 -15.52 -6.81
C LEU A 29 -3.77 -14.38 -6.05
N LEU A 30 -3.69 -13.18 -6.62
CA LEU A 30 -4.28 -11.96 -6.08
C LEU A 30 -5.42 -11.50 -6.98
N GLU A 31 -6.63 -11.44 -6.43
CA GLU A 31 -7.77 -10.80 -7.07
C GLU A 31 -7.92 -9.37 -6.55
N ILE A 32 -7.82 -8.38 -7.43
CA ILE A 32 -7.88 -6.96 -7.08
C ILE A 32 -9.27 -6.46 -7.46
N ASP A 33 -10.04 -6.06 -6.45
CA ASP A 33 -11.42 -5.58 -6.58
C ASP A 33 -11.48 -4.07 -6.84
N THR A 34 -10.74 -3.31 -6.02
CA THR A 34 -10.68 -1.85 -6.11
C THR A 34 -9.22 -1.43 -6.20
N TRP A 35 -8.89 -0.55 -7.15
CA TRP A 35 -7.54 0.01 -7.27
C TRP A 35 -7.60 1.43 -7.83
N ARG A 36 -7.48 2.43 -6.95
CA ARG A 36 -7.68 3.83 -7.33
C ARG A 36 -6.95 4.83 -6.44
N LYS A 37 -6.86 6.04 -6.95
CA LYS A 37 -6.25 7.21 -6.30
C LYS A 37 -7.33 8.25 -6.00
N VAL A 38 -7.32 8.78 -4.79
CA VAL A 38 -8.31 9.72 -4.26
C VAL A 38 -7.60 10.99 -3.78
N ASP A 39 -8.13 12.14 -4.19
CA ASP A 39 -7.75 13.44 -3.64
C ASP A 39 -8.69 13.79 -2.49
N LEU A 40 -8.22 13.61 -1.25
CA LEU A 40 -9.02 13.86 -0.05
C LEU A 40 -9.29 15.35 0.17
N THR A 41 -8.56 16.25 -0.51
CA THR A 41 -8.78 17.69 -0.33
C THR A 41 -10.12 18.14 -0.89
N GLN A 42 -10.70 17.40 -1.86
CA GLN A 42 -12.04 17.67 -2.36
C GLN A 42 -13.11 17.40 -1.29
N GLN A 43 -12.87 16.46 -0.37
CA GLN A 43 -13.79 16.15 0.74
C GLN A 43 -13.65 17.13 1.92
N LEU A 44 -12.58 17.94 1.94
CA LEU A 44 -12.32 18.96 2.97
C LEU A 44 -12.89 20.34 2.61
N LYS A 45 -13.31 20.55 1.35
CA LYS A 45 -13.95 21.78 0.91
C LYS A 45 -15.36 21.87 1.52
N PRO A 46 -15.73 22.97 2.20
CA PRO A 46 -17.09 23.15 2.70
C PRO A 46 -18.10 23.11 1.55
N GLN A 47 -19.27 22.47 1.75
CA GLN A 47 -20.40 22.59 0.82
C GLN A 47 -20.92 24.04 0.70
N GLU A 48 -20.65 24.91 1.70
CA GLU A 48 -21.14 26.29 1.78
C GLU A 48 -20.31 27.32 0.97
N GLU A 49 -19.08 26.98 0.55
CA GLU A 49 -18.25 27.90 -0.26
C GLU A 49 -18.61 27.86 -1.77
N ALA A 50 -19.55 27.00 -2.18
CA ALA A 50 -20.00 26.92 -3.57
C ALA A 50 -20.89 28.11 -3.99
N GLU A 51 -21.56 28.79 -3.05
CA GLU A 51 -22.45 29.93 -3.35
C GLU A 51 -21.80 31.31 -3.16
N THR A 52 -20.69 31.42 -2.42
CA THR A 52 -20.03 32.70 -2.09
C THR A 52 -18.74 32.98 -2.87
N ALA A 53 -18.26 32.04 -3.69
CA ALA A 53 -17.01 32.18 -4.45
C ALA A 53 -17.11 33.03 -5.75
N ALA A 54 -18.24 33.69 -6.00
CA ALA A 54 -18.44 34.47 -7.24
C ALA A 54 -17.75 35.85 -7.26
N THR A 55 -17.06 36.29 -6.19
CA THR A 55 -16.61 37.69 -6.10
C THR A 55 -15.19 37.95 -5.59
N ALA A 56 -14.29 36.95 -5.56
CA ALA A 56 -12.89 37.18 -5.19
C ALA A 56 -11.92 36.90 -6.36
N PRO A 57 -10.90 37.75 -6.58
CA PRO A 57 -9.98 37.59 -7.70
C PRO A 57 -9.10 36.35 -7.53
N ALA A 58 -8.83 35.69 -8.65
CA ALA A 58 -8.00 34.49 -8.76
C ALA A 58 -6.55 34.80 -8.32
N GLY A 59 -6.22 34.40 -7.09
CA GLY A 59 -4.89 34.44 -6.52
C GLY A 59 -4.54 33.12 -5.85
N GLU A 60 -3.50 32.47 -6.33
CA GLU A 60 -3.08 31.07 -6.09
C GLU A 60 -2.57 30.76 -4.65
N VAL A 61 -2.92 31.54 -3.62
CA VAL A 61 -2.20 31.50 -2.33
C VAL A 61 -3.09 31.24 -1.09
N ALA A 62 -4.43 31.24 -1.19
CA ALA A 62 -5.31 31.11 -0.03
C ALA A 62 -5.88 29.69 0.25
N ILE A 63 -5.54 28.67 -0.56
CA ILE A 63 -6.03 27.28 -0.36
C ILE A 63 -5.31 26.59 0.84
N GLY A 64 -4.32 27.25 1.46
CA GLY A 64 -3.25 26.56 2.20
C GLY A 64 -3.50 26.21 3.67
N ARG A 65 -3.94 27.15 4.52
CA ARG A 65 -3.78 27.01 5.99
C ARG A 65 -5.02 26.50 6.72
N GLY A 66 -6.22 26.88 6.29
CA GLY A 66 -7.48 26.51 6.98
C GLY A 66 -8.07 25.15 6.60
N LEU A 67 -7.50 24.46 5.60
CA LEU A 67 -7.99 23.15 5.16
C LEU A 67 -7.52 21.99 6.05
N PHE A 68 -6.36 22.14 6.70
CA PHE A 68 -5.70 21.05 7.43
C PHE A 68 -5.75 21.26 8.96
N THR A 69 -6.87 21.78 9.46
CA THR A 69 -7.08 21.89 10.92
C THR A 69 -7.36 20.51 11.52
N PRO A 70 -6.97 20.24 12.78
CA PRO A 70 -7.23 18.96 13.43
C PRO A 70 -8.70 18.53 13.37
N ALA A 71 -9.63 19.48 13.54
CA ALA A 71 -11.07 19.20 13.48
C ALA A 71 -11.57 18.75 12.09
N LYS A 72 -11.03 19.31 11.00
CA LYS A 72 -11.39 18.89 9.64
C LYS A 72 -10.73 17.57 9.28
N VAL A 73 -9.45 17.40 9.63
CA VAL A 73 -8.69 16.18 9.36
C VAL A 73 -9.23 14.99 10.16
N SER A 74 -9.69 15.19 11.40
CA SER A 74 -10.31 14.12 12.19
C SER A 74 -11.62 13.63 11.58
N LYS A 75 -12.49 14.54 11.12
CA LYS A 75 -13.73 14.20 10.40
C LYS A 75 -13.44 13.45 9.09
N LEU A 76 -12.43 13.90 8.35
CA LEU A 76 -11.97 13.22 7.15
C LEU A 76 -11.45 11.81 7.47
N ALA A 77 -10.56 11.67 8.45
CA ALA A 77 -9.99 10.38 8.87
C ALA A 77 -11.08 9.39 9.28
N TYR A 78 -12.09 9.86 10.05
CA TYR A 78 -13.24 9.05 10.43
C TYR A 78 -14.05 8.57 9.21
N THR A 79 -14.33 9.48 8.26
CA THR A 79 -15.08 9.17 7.03
C THR A 79 -14.34 8.16 6.16
N VAL A 80 -13.04 8.35 5.98
CA VAL A 80 -12.16 7.43 5.23
C VAL A 80 -12.09 6.07 5.93
N SER A 81 -11.97 6.04 7.26
CA SER A 81 -11.96 4.80 8.03
C SER A 81 -13.25 4.00 7.82
N LYS A 82 -14.41 4.65 7.89
CA LYS A 82 -15.69 4.00 7.57
C LYS A 82 -15.76 3.50 6.13
N GLN A 83 -15.30 4.31 5.17
CA GLN A 83 -15.24 3.90 3.77
C GLN A 83 -14.42 2.63 3.57
N PHE A 84 -13.26 2.51 4.25
CA PHE A 84 -12.43 1.32 4.19
C PHE A 84 -13.09 0.10 4.85
N LEU A 85 -13.75 0.29 5.99
CA LEU A 85 -14.48 -0.79 6.66
C LEU A 85 -15.70 -1.29 5.86
N HIS A 86 -16.30 -0.49 4.97
CA HIS A 86 -17.37 -0.94 4.08
C HIS A 86 -16.92 -2.06 3.12
N HIS A 87 -15.62 -2.14 2.79
CA HIS A 87 -15.09 -3.24 2.01
C HIS A 87 -14.98 -4.56 2.80
N LYS A 88 -15.32 -4.56 4.10
CA LYS A 88 -15.22 -5.71 5.02
C LYS A 88 -13.84 -6.40 4.95
N PRO A 89 -12.75 -5.65 5.13
CA PRO A 89 -11.41 -6.24 5.11
C PRO A 89 -11.21 -7.16 6.33
N ASP A 90 -10.40 -8.19 6.17
CA ASP A 90 -9.83 -8.95 7.31
C ASP A 90 -8.58 -8.25 7.86
N VAL A 91 -7.85 -7.56 6.99
CA VAL A 91 -6.59 -6.89 7.30
C VAL A 91 -6.53 -5.52 6.63
N ILE A 92 -6.07 -4.52 7.39
CA ILE A 92 -5.81 -3.16 6.91
C ILE A 92 -4.31 -2.89 7.01
N LEU A 93 -3.70 -2.52 5.89
CA LEU A 93 -2.29 -2.15 5.81
C LEU A 93 -2.14 -0.65 5.61
N ILE A 94 -1.50 0.02 6.57
CA ILE A 94 -1.24 1.47 6.52
C ILE A 94 0.24 1.67 6.25
N GLU A 95 0.55 2.39 5.17
CA GLU A 95 1.93 2.76 4.85
C GLU A 95 2.43 3.81 5.86
N GLU A 96 3.60 3.54 6.46
CA GLU A 96 4.26 4.47 7.38
C GLU A 96 4.79 5.70 6.65
N GLN A 97 4.38 6.90 7.07
CA GLN A 97 4.96 8.13 6.54
C GLN A 97 6.40 8.32 7.03
N ARG A 98 7.30 8.59 6.08
CA ARG A 98 8.72 8.83 6.41
C ARG A 98 8.89 10.23 6.98
N HIS A 99 9.51 10.34 8.15
CA HIS A 99 9.99 11.62 8.67
C HIS A 99 11.03 12.20 7.71
N ARG A 100 10.81 13.43 7.25
CA ARG A 100 11.75 14.16 6.39
C ARG A 100 12.03 15.53 6.98
N SER A 101 13.26 15.74 7.45
CA SER A 101 13.76 17.04 7.93
C SER A 101 14.68 17.74 6.92
N SER A 102 15.23 17.01 5.94
CA SER A 102 16.25 17.52 4.99
C SER A 102 15.63 18.10 3.71
N GLY A 103 14.70 19.03 3.84
CA GLY A 103 14.05 19.70 2.72
C GLY A 103 13.51 21.09 3.09
N GLY A 104 13.18 21.91 2.07
CA GLY A 104 12.56 23.22 2.30
C GLY A 104 11.26 23.13 3.12
N SER A 105 10.85 24.24 3.72
CA SER A 105 9.70 24.33 4.64
C SER A 105 8.41 23.69 4.12
N ALA A 106 8.17 23.72 2.80
CA ALA A 106 7.04 23.06 2.15
C ALA A 106 7.02 21.53 2.35
N ILE A 107 8.18 20.88 2.36
CA ILE A 107 8.31 19.42 2.58
C ILE A 107 7.97 19.08 4.03
N GLN A 108 8.44 19.90 4.98
CA GLN A 108 8.14 19.74 6.39
C GLN A 108 6.65 19.92 6.68
N GLU A 109 6.04 20.98 6.13
CA GLU A 109 4.60 21.24 6.29
C GLU A 109 3.75 20.10 5.72
N TRP A 110 4.09 19.59 4.54
CA TRP A 110 3.38 18.46 3.95
C TRP A 110 3.54 17.18 4.79
N THR A 111 4.73 16.93 5.33
CA THR A 111 5.00 15.78 6.21
C THR A 111 4.15 15.85 7.47
N ILE A 112 4.06 17.02 8.11
CA ILE A 112 3.21 17.22 9.30
C ILE A 112 1.74 16.94 8.99
N ARG A 113 1.25 17.41 7.84
CA ARG A 113 -0.16 17.19 7.44
C ARG A 113 -0.46 15.71 7.21
N VAL A 114 0.43 15.00 6.51
CA VAL A 114 0.27 13.55 6.27
C VAL A 114 0.36 12.78 7.59
N ASN A 115 1.31 13.10 8.46
CA ASN A 115 1.42 12.49 9.79
C ASN A 115 0.17 12.75 10.63
N MET A 116 -0.42 13.95 10.55
CA MET A 116 -1.67 14.24 11.23
C MET A 116 -2.80 13.34 10.74
N LEU A 117 -2.95 13.16 9.42
CA LEU A 117 -3.93 12.23 8.87
C LEU A 117 -3.66 10.79 9.33
N GLU A 118 -2.41 10.33 9.28
CA GLU A 118 -1.99 9.00 9.73
C GLU A 118 -2.39 8.77 11.20
N SER A 119 -2.00 9.68 12.10
CA SER A 119 -2.32 9.57 13.52
C SER A 119 -3.83 9.54 13.76
N MET A 120 -4.60 10.34 13.01
CA MET A 120 -6.06 10.37 13.14
C MET A 120 -6.72 9.09 12.60
N LEU A 121 -6.17 8.49 11.53
CA LEU A 121 -6.63 7.18 11.03
C LEU A 121 -6.39 6.09 12.08
N TRP A 122 -5.20 6.02 12.66
CA TRP A 122 -4.90 5.09 13.75
C TRP A 122 -5.83 5.26 14.94
N ALA A 123 -6.05 6.50 15.39
CA ALA A 123 -6.95 6.80 16.50
C ALA A 123 -8.40 6.40 16.20
N CYS A 124 -8.91 6.70 15.00
CA CYS A 124 -10.26 6.32 14.59
C CYS A 124 -10.43 4.80 14.53
N LEU A 125 -9.48 4.09 13.91
CA LEU A 125 -9.55 2.64 13.75
C LEU A 125 -9.41 1.91 15.09
N GLU A 126 -8.51 2.34 15.98
CA GLU A 126 -8.38 1.72 17.31
C GLU A 126 -9.63 1.97 18.17
N THR A 127 -10.23 3.15 18.07
CA THR A 127 -11.50 3.45 18.74
C THR A 127 -12.62 2.54 18.23
N MET A 128 -12.77 2.41 16.90
CA MET A 128 -13.77 1.53 16.29
C MET A 128 -13.53 0.05 16.63
N LYS A 129 -12.26 -0.37 16.79
CA LYS A 129 -11.90 -1.71 17.23
C LYS A 129 -12.34 -1.98 18.67
N HIS A 130 -12.14 -1.02 19.58
CA HIS A 130 -12.62 -1.12 20.95
C HIS A 130 -14.16 -1.14 21.04
N GLU A 131 -14.84 -0.31 20.25
CA GLU A 131 -16.30 -0.35 20.13
C GLU A 131 -16.79 -1.69 19.57
N ALA A 132 -16.10 -2.23 18.56
CA ALA A 132 -16.44 -3.52 17.98
C ALA A 132 -16.26 -4.66 18.98
N ALA A 133 -15.18 -4.65 19.76
CA ALA A 133 -14.94 -5.62 20.83
C ALA A 133 -16.00 -5.54 21.93
N PHE A 134 -16.43 -4.33 22.30
CA PHE A 134 -17.52 -4.12 23.26
C PHE A 134 -18.85 -4.69 22.75
N ASN A 135 -19.11 -4.59 21.45
CA ASN A 135 -20.31 -5.13 20.80
C ASN A 135 -20.15 -6.59 20.33
N GLU A 136 -19.07 -7.28 20.72
CA GLU A 136 -18.75 -8.66 20.30
C GLU A 136 -18.71 -8.86 18.77
N THR A 137 -18.40 -7.81 18.04
CA THR A 137 -18.25 -7.83 16.58
C THR A 137 -16.80 -8.02 16.16
N SER A 138 -16.58 -8.80 15.11
CA SER A 138 -15.24 -8.98 14.54
C SER A 138 -14.73 -7.68 13.92
N PHE A 139 -13.43 -7.41 14.09
CA PHE A 139 -12.77 -6.23 13.57
C PHE A 139 -11.45 -6.60 12.88
N PRO A 140 -11.08 -5.96 11.76
CA PRO A 140 -9.85 -6.27 11.03
C PRO A 140 -8.58 -6.06 11.85
N SER A 141 -7.56 -6.86 11.54
CA SER A 141 -6.19 -6.62 12.02
C SER A 141 -5.55 -5.46 11.27
N ILE A 142 -4.94 -4.53 11.99
CA ILE A 142 -4.32 -3.33 11.41
C ILE A 142 -2.81 -3.42 11.57
N TYR A 143 -2.06 -3.21 10.49
CA TYR A 143 -0.60 -3.23 10.50
C TYR A 143 -0.02 -1.97 9.84
N SER A 144 1.06 -1.47 10.43
CA SER A 144 1.93 -0.49 9.76
C SER A 144 2.88 -1.23 8.81
N VAL A 145 3.16 -0.64 7.65
CA VAL A 145 4.07 -1.21 6.68
C VAL A 145 5.11 -0.18 6.26
N SER A 146 6.38 -0.56 6.45
CA SER A 146 7.52 0.27 6.04
C SER A 146 7.75 0.16 4.53
N PRO A 147 7.72 1.28 3.78
CA PRO A 147 7.95 1.24 2.34
C PRO A 147 9.39 0.82 1.98
N ALA A 148 10.34 0.93 2.91
CA ALA A 148 11.71 0.45 2.71
C ALA A 148 11.77 -1.08 2.75
N LYS A 149 11.01 -1.73 3.64
CA LYS A 149 10.91 -3.20 3.72
C LYS A 149 10.26 -3.77 2.45
N VAL A 150 9.14 -3.18 2.01
CA VAL A 150 8.45 -3.59 0.77
C VAL A 150 9.37 -3.48 -0.44
N ALA A 151 10.06 -2.34 -0.57
CA ALA A 151 11.01 -2.16 -1.66
C ALA A 151 12.13 -3.20 -1.58
N ARG A 152 12.83 -3.32 -0.45
CA ARG A 152 13.91 -4.30 -0.29
C ARG A 152 13.44 -5.71 -0.61
N PHE A 153 12.23 -6.10 -0.20
CA PHE A 153 11.68 -7.42 -0.47
C PHE A 153 11.60 -7.72 -1.97
N TRP A 154 11.00 -6.82 -2.76
CA TRP A 154 10.84 -7.06 -4.20
C TRP A 154 12.13 -6.90 -5.02
N TYR A 155 13.10 -6.10 -4.54
CA TYR A 155 14.38 -5.89 -5.25
C TYR A 155 15.51 -6.81 -4.80
N ALA A 156 15.45 -7.34 -3.58
CA ALA A 156 16.39 -8.35 -3.14
C ALA A 156 16.24 -9.66 -3.92
N GLY A 157 15.14 -9.86 -4.66
CA GLY A 157 14.84 -11.06 -5.45
C GLY A 157 15.85 -11.40 -6.56
N ASN A 158 16.78 -10.50 -6.92
CA ASN A 158 17.89 -10.86 -7.82
C ASN A 158 19.05 -11.55 -7.09
N THR A 159 19.03 -11.62 -5.76
CA THR A 159 20.13 -12.18 -4.94
C THR A 159 19.62 -13.09 -3.81
N ILE A 160 18.36 -12.95 -3.39
CA ILE A 160 17.74 -13.72 -2.31
C ILE A 160 16.55 -14.47 -2.91
N GLU A 161 16.53 -15.79 -2.77
CA GLU A 161 15.34 -16.59 -3.08
C GLU A 161 14.16 -16.09 -2.24
N LEU A 162 13.07 -15.72 -2.89
CA LEU A 162 11.84 -15.24 -2.22
C LEU A 162 11.05 -16.37 -1.55
N SER A 163 11.55 -17.59 -1.66
CA SER A 163 11.02 -18.80 -1.04
C SER A 163 11.93 -19.23 0.12
N PRO A 164 11.36 -19.66 1.26
CA PRO A 164 12.15 -20.16 2.36
C PRO A 164 12.84 -21.48 2.01
N THR A 165 14.15 -21.57 2.29
CA THR A 165 14.96 -22.79 2.06
C THR A 165 15.56 -23.24 3.40
N LEU A 166 15.57 -24.55 3.68
CA LEU A 166 16.09 -25.10 4.95
C LEU A 166 17.53 -24.67 5.25
N SER A 167 18.34 -24.44 4.21
CA SER A 167 19.72 -23.95 4.31
C SER A 167 19.85 -22.59 5.00
N LEU A 168 18.81 -21.74 4.98
CA LEU A 168 18.79 -20.45 5.68
C LEU A 168 18.65 -20.60 7.20
N LEU A 169 18.17 -21.76 7.69
CA LEU A 169 17.94 -22.02 9.11
C LEU A 169 19.11 -22.74 9.78
N ASP A 170 19.97 -23.40 9.01
CA ASP A 170 21.13 -24.15 9.50
C ASP A 170 22.36 -23.25 9.71
N GLY A 171 22.20 -22.10 10.36
CA GLY A 171 23.24 -21.31 11.06
C GLY A 171 24.60 -21.00 10.39
N GLY A 172 24.84 -21.43 9.15
CA GLY A 172 26.14 -21.55 8.51
C GLY A 172 26.23 -20.86 7.15
N CYS A 173 25.13 -20.36 6.61
CA CYS A 173 25.17 -19.40 5.53
C CYS A 173 25.43 -18.01 6.11
N ALA A 174 26.66 -17.53 5.98
CA ALA A 174 26.89 -16.10 5.91
C ALA A 174 25.94 -15.56 4.83
N ILE A 175 24.94 -14.79 5.24
CA ILE A 175 24.18 -13.96 4.30
C ILE A 175 25.22 -12.97 3.80
N GLU A 176 25.90 -13.29 2.70
CA GLU A 176 26.64 -12.29 1.97
C GLU A 176 25.62 -11.22 1.63
N GLU A 177 25.77 -10.04 2.25
CA GLU A 177 24.94 -8.90 1.88
C GLU A 177 25.09 -8.73 0.38
N PRO A 178 23.99 -8.78 -0.40
CA PRO A 178 24.05 -8.55 -1.84
C PRO A 178 24.87 -7.29 -2.10
N PRO A 179 25.74 -7.24 -3.11
CA PRO A 179 26.39 -6.00 -3.51
C PRO A 179 25.30 -4.99 -3.82
N GLY A 180 25.03 -4.13 -2.84
CA GLY A 180 23.79 -3.40 -2.74
C GLY A 180 23.77 -2.34 -3.82
N ARG A 181 22.84 -2.42 -4.76
CA ARG A 181 22.32 -1.19 -5.35
C ARG A 181 21.70 -0.39 -4.20
N THR A 182 22.47 0.55 -3.67
CA THR A 182 22.13 1.39 -2.50
C THR A 182 20.92 2.29 -2.73
N LYS A 183 20.44 2.40 -3.97
CA LYS A 183 19.23 3.15 -4.33
C LYS A 183 18.33 2.31 -5.25
N ILE A 184 17.27 1.77 -4.66
CA ILE A 184 16.08 1.35 -5.39
C ILE A 184 15.39 2.62 -5.88
N THR A 185 15.21 2.75 -7.20
CA THR A 185 14.57 3.91 -7.81
C THR A 185 13.09 3.67 -8.05
N LYS A 186 12.32 4.76 -8.21
CA LYS A 186 10.89 4.69 -8.51
C LYS A 186 10.57 3.93 -9.80
N LYS A 187 11.46 4.04 -10.80
CA LYS A 187 11.30 3.35 -12.09
C LYS A 187 11.34 1.84 -11.93
N ASP A 188 12.14 1.35 -10.99
CA ASP A 188 12.25 -0.07 -10.72
C ASP A 188 10.92 -0.64 -10.20
N ARG A 189 10.15 0.15 -9.41
CA ARG A 189 8.82 -0.24 -8.85
C ARG A 189 7.79 -0.44 -9.92
N ILE A 190 7.73 0.54 -10.80
CA ILE A 190 6.83 0.50 -11.95
C ILE A 190 7.23 -0.67 -12.86
N ALA A 191 8.53 -0.95 -13.02
CA ALA A 191 8.99 -2.07 -13.84
C ALA A 191 8.58 -3.44 -13.28
N VAL A 192 8.62 -3.65 -11.96
CA VAL A 192 8.14 -4.89 -11.33
C VAL A 192 6.66 -5.11 -11.64
N LEU A 193 5.83 -4.09 -11.42
CA LEU A 193 4.41 -4.18 -11.69
C LEU A 193 4.11 -4.37 -13.19
N GLN A 194 4.85 -3.68 -14.07
CA GLN A 194 4.73 -3.88 -15.52
C GLN A 194 5.08 -5.30 -15.92
N ASN A 195 6.08 -5.93 -15.28
CA ASN A 195 6.39 -7.33 -15.53
C ASN A 195 5.21 -8.23 -15.12
N TRP A 196 4.59 -7.99 -13.96
CA TRP A 196 3.43 -8.76 -13.50
C TRP A 196 2.21 -8.60 -14.40
N LEU A 197 2.02 -7.42 -15.00
CA LEU A 197 0.92 -7.15 -15.93
C LEU A 197 1.13 -7.78 -17.31
N ASN A 198 2.38 -7.81 -17.79
CA ASN A 198 2.70 -8.27 -19.15
C ASN A 198 2.98 -9.78 -19.21
N THR A 199 3.44 -10.38 -18.12
CA THR A 199 3.81 -11.79 -18.04
C THR A 199 2.72 -12.56 -17.31
N THR A 200 1.95 -13.36 -18.05
CA THR A 200 0.87 -14.19 -17.47
C THR A 200 1.38 -15.32 -16.58
N ASP A 201 2.65 -15.71 -16.74
CA ASP A 201 3.28 -16.85 -16.06
C ASP A 201 4.42 -16.36 -15.15
N ASN A 202 4.07 -15.54 -14.17
CA ASN A 202 5.02 -15.08 -13.18
C ASN A 202 4.99 -16.02 -11.96
N LYS A 203 6.16 -16.53 -11.56
CA LYS A 203 6.28 -17.58 -10.52
C LYS A 203 5.86 -17.09 -9.14
N ASP A 204 6.00 -15.80 -8.86
CA ASP A 204 5.77 -15.25 -7.52
C ASP A 204 4.34 -14.76 -7.28
N VAL A 205 3.80 -13.97 -8.22
CA VAL A 205 2.51 -13.27 -8.08
C VAL A 205 1.75 -13.29 -9.39
N SER A 206 0.50 -13.79 -9.36
CA SER A 206 -0.45 -13.74 -10.46
C SER A 206 -1.60 -12.79 -10.11
N LEU A 207 -1.88 -11.83 -11.00
CA LEU A 207 -2.89 -10.80 -10.78
C LEU A 207 -4.15 -11.06 -11.60
N LYS A 208 -5.31 -11.05 -10.95
CA LYS A 208 -6.63 -10.97 -11.57
C LYS A 208 -7.28 -9.66 -11.18
N PHE A 209 -7.81 -8.92 -12.16
CA PHE A 209 -8.48 -7.66 -11.91
C PHE A 209 -10.00 -7.83 -12.05
N ALA A 210 -10.75 -7.36 -11.06
CA ALA A 210 -12.20 -7.30 -11.05
C ALA A 210 -12.67 -5.84 -10.93
N GLY A 211 -13.92 -5.57 -11.31
CA GLY A 211 -14.59 -4.29 -11.09
C GLY A 211 -13.81 -3.04 -11.56
N GLU A 212 -13.72 -2.03 -10.71
CA GLU A 212 -13.04 -0.75 -10.98
C GLU A 212 -11.53 -0.92 -11.25
N ALA A 213 -10.91 -1.99 -10.72
CA ALA A 213 -9.48 -2.23 -10.88
C ALA A 213 -9.08 -2.56 -12.33
N GLN A 214 -9.99 -3.11 -13.15
CA GLN A 214 -9.73 -3.41 -14.57
C GLN A 214 -9.44 -2.14 -15.37
N ALA A 215 -10.22 -1.08 -15.16
CA ALA A 215 -10.03 0.19 -15.85
C ALA A 215 -8.68 0.82 -15.48
N THR A 216 -8.27 0.72 -14.21
CA THR A 216 -6.95 1.18 -13.76
C THR A 216 -5.85 0.33 -14.37
N ALA A 217 -5.96 -1.00 -14.40
CA ALA A 217 -4.98 -1.89 -15.02
C ALA A 217 -4.80 -1.61 -16.52
N GLN A 218 -5.88 -1.38 -17.26
CA GLN A 218 -5.79 -1.00 -18.68
C GLN A 218 -5.03 0.32 -18.90
N ARG A 219 -5.14 1.29 -17.99
CA ARG A 219 -4.34 2.54 -18.03
C ARG A 219 -2.85 2.28 -17.82
N PHE A 220 -2.48 1.25 -17.07
CA PHE A 220 -1.10 0.80 -16.92
C PHE A 220 -0.57 0.07 -18.16
N MET A 221 -1.43 -0.66 -18.87
CA MET A 221 -1.04 -1.44 -20.06
C MET A 221 -1.00 -0.61 -21.35
N THR A 222 -1.83 0.44 -21.47
CA THR A 222 -1.88 1.27 -22.68
C THR A 222 -0.66 2.18 -22.82
N SER A 223 -0.22 2.40 -24.07
CA SER A 223 0.96 3.22 -24.40
C SER A 223 0.87 4.69 -23.98
N GLU A 224 -0.29 5.18 -23.55
CA GLU A 224 -0.45 6.53 -22.97
C GLU A 224 0.35 6.68 -21.67
N GLY A 225 0.47 5.63 -20.85
CA GLY A 225 1.35 5.60 -19.69
C GLY A 225 2.84 5.57 -20.04
N ARG A 226 3.18 5.11 -21.27
CA ARG A 226 4.54 5.09 -21.83
C ARG A 226 4.93 6.41 -22.52
N ARG A 227 3.95 7.16 -23.06
CA ARG A 227 4.17 8.39 -23.87
C ARG A 227 3.99 9.70 -23.10
N ARG A 228 3.11 9.78 -22.09
CA ARG A 228 3.01 10.98 -21.24
C ARG A 228 4.14 10.94 -20.21
N GLY A 229 5.20 11.74 -20.41
CA GLY A 229 6.35 11.81 -19.52
C GLY A 229 6.02 12.09 -18.04
N VAL A 230 7.07 12.11 -17.21
CA VAL A 230 7.19 12.42 -15.75
C VAL A 230 5.89 12.55 -14.91
N ALA A 231 4.94 13.41 -15.28
CA ALA A 231 3.64 13.59 -14.61
C ALA A 231 2.71 12.36 -14.62
N ALA A 232 2.74 11.52 -15.66
CA ALA A 232 2.00 10.24 -15.62
C ALA A 232 2.72 9.24 -14.70
N SER A 233 4.06 9.24 -14.71
CA SER A 233 4.87 8.39 -13.84
C SER A 233 4.65 8.69 -12.35
N GLU A 234 4.52 9.96 -11.95
CA GLU A 234 4.22 10.32 -10.55
C GLU A 234 2.80 9.91 -10.12
N LYS A 235 1.84 9.90 -11.05
CA LYS A 235 0.47 9.45 -10.76
C LYS A 235 0.37 7.92 -10.62
N LEU A 236 1.23 7.19 -11.32
CA LEU A 236 1.29 5.73 -11.32
C LEU A 236 2.12 5.18 -10.14
N ASP A 237 3.06 5.96 -9.60
CA ASP A 237 3.93 5.60 -8.46
C ASP A 237 3.10 5.22 -7.22
N ASP A 238 2.17 6.09 -6.80
CA ASP A 238 1.33 5.85 -5.62
C ASP A 238 0.45 4.58 -5.77
N LEU A 239 -0.09 4.35 -6.97
CA LEU A 239 -0.89 3.15 -7.29
C LEU A 239 -0.04 1.88 -7.33
N THR A 240 1.21 2.00 -7.78
CA THR A 240 2.16 0.91 -7.79
C THR A 240 2.56 0.54 -6.37
N ASP A 241 2.87 1.53 -5.54
CA ASP A 241 3.31 1.34 -4.17
C ASP A 241 2.25 0.64 -3.32
N CYS A 242 0.97 1.03 -3.42
CA CYS A 242 -0.09 0.38 -2.65
C CYS A 242 -0.30 -1.09 -3.06
N LEU A 243 -0.22 -1.41 -4.35
CA LEU A 243 -0.36 -2.78 -4.83
C LEU A 243 0.84 -3.65 -4.44
N LEU A 244 2.07 -3.15 -4.62
CA LEU A 244 3.29 -3.85 -4.20
C LEU A 244 3.32 -4.10 -2.69
N GLN A 245 2.80 -3.16 -1.90
CA GLN A 245 2.68 -3.30 -0.45
C GLN A 245 1.75 -4.45 -0.07
N GLY A 246 0.54 -4.52 -0.66
CA GLY A 246 -0.40 -5.59 -0.39
C GLY A 246 0.12 -6.95 -0.83
N ALA A 247 0.71 -7.03 -2.03
CA ALA A 247 1.32 -8.25 -2.53
C ALA A 247 2.48 -8.73 -1.63
N ALA A 248 3.33 -7.80 -1.16
CA ALA A 248 4.46 -8.14 -0.28
C ALA A 248 3.96 -8.74 1.03
N TRP A 249 2.95 -8.12 1.63
CA TRP A 249 2.39 -8.60 2.89
C TRP A 249 1.83 -10.01 2.76
N ILE A 250 1.09 -10.31 1.69
CA ILE A 250 0.52 -11.65 1.45
C ILE A 250 1.63 -12.69 1.27
N LYS A 251 2.69 -12.35 0.51
CA LYS A 251 3.84 -13.23 0.35
C LYS A 251 4.59 -13.43 1.68
N TRP A 252 4.71 -12.39 2.52
CA TRP A 252 5.28 -12.53 3.87
C TRP A 252 4.46 -13.48 4.74
N GLN A 253 3.13 -13.38 4.74
CA GLN A 253 2.28 -14.31 5.50
C GLN A 253 2.44 -15.75 5.00
N LYS A 254 2.50 -15.96 3.69
CA LYS A 254 2.79 -17.27 3.11
C LYS A 254 4.15 -17.79 3.59
N ASN A 255 5.20 -16.99 3.47
CA ASN A 255 6.55 -17.39 3.88
C ASN A 255 6.63 -17.71 5.38
N ILE A 256 5.91 -16.96 6.24
CA ILE A 256 5.83 -17.24 7.68
C ILE A 256 5.13 -18.59 7.92
N SER A 257 4.02 -18.86 7.23
CA SER A 257 3.34 -20.16 7.32
C SER A 257 4.24 -21.30 6.90
N ASP A 258 4.88 -21.17 5.73
CA ASP A 258 5.75 -22.20 5.16
C ASP A 258 6.95 -22.47 6.10
N LEU A 259 7.58 -21.43 6.67
CA LEU A 259 8.65 -21.56 7.67
C LEU A 259 8.19 -22.23 8.97
N SER A 260 6.98 -21.90 9.44
CA SER A 260 6.42 -22.52 10.64
C SER A 260 6.21 -24.02 10.44
N ASP A 261 5.71 -24.42 9.27
CA ASP A 261 5.53 -25.83 8.93
C ASP A 261 6.88 -26.57 8.84
N MET A 262 7.91 -25.94 8.27
CA MET A 262 9.27 -26.50 8.20
C MET A 262 9.88 -26.74 9.58
N LEU A 263 9.76 -25.76 10.49
CA LEU A 263 10.25 -25.89 11.86
C LEU A 263 9.52 -27.02 12.59
N ALA A 264 8.19 -27.13 12.44
CA ALA A 264 7.41 -28.20 13.04
C ALA A 264 7.80 -29.60 12.53
N THR A 265 8.24 -29.73 11.27
CA THR A 265 8.70 -31.01 10.71
C THR A 265 10.11 -31.43 11.15
N LYS A 266 10.91 -30.51 11.71
CA LYS A 266 12.30 -30.79 12.15
C LYS A 266 12.40 -31.39 13.56
N ASP A 267 11.33 -31.28 14.35
CA ASP A 267 11.25 -31.73 15.75
C ASP A 267 10.73 -33.19 15.92
N VAL A 268 10.76 -34.00 14.85
CA VAL A 268 10.42 -35.45 14.85
C VAL A 268 11.61 -36.26 14.32
#